data_AF-A0A3B9IJN5-F1
#
_entry.id   AF-A0A3B9IJN5-F1
#
_cell.length_a   1.000
_cell.length_b   1.000
_cell.length_c   1.000
_cell.angle_alpha   90.00
_cell.angle_beta   90.00
_cell.angle_gamma   90.00
#
_symmetry.space_group_name_H-M   'P 1'
#
loop_
_entity.id
_entity.type
_entity.pdbx_description
1 polymer ?
#
loop_
_entity_poly.entity_id
_entity_poly.type
_entity_poly.pdbx_seq_one_letter_code
_entity_poly.pdbx_strand_id
1 'polypeptide(L)' 'MEIDLRPLEETVTAPAPDDAGLVFIGRIRTPWTGRGQCPRQGRAGEGPLCRVEIDPLWAPALAGLDDFGRLELLYWLDR' A
#
# COMPACT_ATOMS: atom_id res chain seq x y z
N MET A 1 0.58 12.96 -16.82
CA MET A 1 -0.20 11.72 -16.68
C MET A 1 -1.59 12.08 -17.15
N GLU A 2 -1.95 11.64 -18.35
CA GLU A 2 -3.26 11.94 -18.92
C GLU A 2 -4.28 11.09 -18.16
N ILE A 3 -5.17 11.74 -17.40
CA ILE A 3 -6.21 11.05 -16.64
C ILE A 3 -7.33 10.76 -17.63
N ASP A 4 -7.52 9.48 -17.97
CA ASP A 4 -8.64 9.02 -18.78
C ASP A 4 -9.92 9.06 -17.93
N LEU A 5 -10.54 10.24 -17.86
CA LEU A 5 -11.79 10.47 -17.13
C LEU A 5 -12.96 9.89 -17.92
N ARG A 6 -13.76 9.08 -17.25
CA ARG A 6 -14.98 8.51 -17.81
C ARG A 6 -16.10 9.55 -17.83
N PRO A 7 -17.18 9.33 -18.62
CA PRO A 7 -18.36 10.17 -18.55
C PRO A 7 -18.86 10.29 -17.11
N LEU A 8 -19.13 11.52 -16.68
CA LEU A 8 -19.59 11.88 -15.32
C LEU A 8 -18.51 11.80 -14.22
N GLU A 9 -17.24 11.59 -14.55
CA GLU A 9 -16.14 11.80 -13.60
C GLU A 9 -15.67 13.27 -13.63
N GLU A 10 -15.35 13.82 -12.47
CA GLU A 10 -14.85 15.18 -12.30
C GLU A 10 -13.56 15.16 -11.45
N THR A 11 -12.66 16.10 -11.70
CA THR A 11 -11.44 16.29 -10.90
C THR A 11 -11.46 17.65 -10.21
N VAL A 12 -10.85 17.71 -9.03
CA VAL A 12 -10.68 18.95 -8.28
C VAL A 12 -9.20 19.28 -8.15
N THR A 13 -8.88 20.58 -8.15
CA THR A 13 -7.54 21.04 -7.80
C THR A 13 -7.49 21.26 -6.30
N ALA A 14 -6.95 20.28 -5.57
CA ALA A 14 -6.70 20.41 -4.15
C ALA A 14 -5.41 21.21 -3.89
N PRO A 15 -5.31 21.97 -2.78
CA PRO A 15 -4.04 22.53 -2.34
C PRO A 15 -3.02 21.42 -2.03
N ALA A 16 -1.74 21.75 -2.05
CA ALA A 16 -0.71 20.82 -1.59
C ALA A 16 -0.94 20.50 -0.10
N PRO A 17 -0.83 19.24 0.33
CA PRO A 17 -0.96 18.88 1.74
C PRO A 17 0.19 19.48 2.56
N ASP A 18 -0.15 20.15 3.65
CA ASP A 18 0.79 20.84 4.55
C ASP A 18 0.50 20.61 6.05
N ASP A 19 -0.49 19.77 6.36
CA ASP A 19 -1.03 19.49 7.69
C ASP A 19 -0.36 18.31 8.40
N ALA A 20 0.16 17.34 7.65
CA ALA A 20 0.88 16.18 8.17
C ALA A 20 1.88 15.58 7.16
N GLY A 21 2.87 14.85 7.70
CA GLY A 21 3.83 14.07 6.92
C GLY A 21 3.73 12.58 7.21
N LEU A 22 4.00 11.76 6.20
CA LEU A 22 4.12 10.32 6.33
C LEU A 22 5.57 9.89 6.07
N VAL A 23 6.06 8.98 6.91
CA VAL A 23 7.34 8.30 6.70
C VAL A 23 7.05 6.88 6.26
N PHE A 24 7.62 6.47 5.12
CA PHE A 24 7.56 5.08 4.71
C PHE A 24 8.49 4.26 5.61
N ILE A 25 7.94 3.23 6.25
CA ILE A 25 8.66 2.36 7.18
C ILE A 25 9.24 1.11 6.51
N GLY A 26 9.08 1.01 5.18
CA GLY A 26 9.43 -0.17 4.43
C GLY A 26 8.76 -0.23 3.07
N ARG A 27 8.67 -1.44 2.51
CA ARG A 27 8.14 -1.70 1.17
C ARG A 27 7.42 -3.04 1.07
N ILE A 28 6.34 -3.08 0.28
CA ILE A 28 5.62 -4.30 -0.05
C ILE A 28 6.10 -4.81 -1.42
N ARG A 29 6.46 -6.10 -1.49
CA ARG A 29 6.79 -6.83 -2.71
C ARG A 29 5.65 -7.78 -3.05
N THR A 30 5.09 -7.60 -4.23
CA THR A 30 4.03 -8.45 -4.77
C THR A 30 4.44 -9.01 -6.14
N PRO A 31 3.83 -10.10 -6.62
CA PRO A 31 4.05 -10.58 -7.98
C PRO A 31 3.50 -9.65 -9.07
N TRP A 32 2.58 -8.75 -8.71
CA TRP A 32 1.98 -7.81 -9.65
C TRP A 32 2.96 -6.68 -9.97
N THR A 33 3.19 -6.48 -11.27
CA THR A 33 4.13 -5.48 -11.79
C THR A 33 3.42 -4.25 -12.38
N GLY A 34 2.10 -4.30 -12.48
CA GLY A 34 1.28 -3.18 -12.95
C GLY A 34 -0.13 -3.19 -12.35
N ARG A 35 -0.75 -2.01 -12.27
CA ARG A 35 -2.07 -1.80 -11.61
C ARG A 35 -3.16 -2.74 -12.13
N GLY A 36 -3.22 -2.98 -13.44
CA GLY A 36 -4.23 -3.85 -14.05
C GLY A 36 -4.13 -5.34 -13.68
N GLN A 37 -2.99 -5.77 -13.11
CA GLN A 37 -2.78 -7.14 -12.63
C GLN A 37 -3.19 -7.31 -11.16
N CYS A 38 -3.26 -6.20 -10.40
CA CYS A 38 -3.57 -6.23 -8.99
C CYS A 38 -5.01 -6.69 -8.76
N PRO A 39 -5.27 -7.55 -7.75
CA PRO A 39 -6.63 -7.91 -7.40
C PRO A 39 -7.36 -6.68 -6.84
N ARG A 40 -8.67 -6.60 -7.09
CA ARG A 40 -9.50 -5.53 -6.50
C ARG A 40 -9.50 -5.57 -4.97
N GLN A 41 -9.37 -6.77 -4.40
CA GLN A 41 -9.29 -7.03 -2.96
C GLN A 41 -8.38 -8.24 -2.73
N GLY A 42 -7.46 -8.14 -1.77
CA GLY A 42 -6.66 -9.29 -1.34
C GLY A 42 -7.56 -10.38 -0.75
N ARG A 43 -7.27 -11.65 -1.06
CA ARG A 43 -7.99 -12.80 -0.52
C ARG A 43 -7.04 -13.67 0.29
N ALA A 44 -7.33 -13.80 1.58
CA ALA A 44 -6.57 -14.67 2.46
C ALA A 44 -6.68 -16.13 1.98
N GLY A 45 -5.54 -16.82 1.88
CA GLY A 45 -5.46 -18.22 1.46
C GLY A 45 -5.55 -18.49 -0.05
N GLU A 46 -6.04 -17.53 -0.85
CA GLU A 46 -6.15 -17.67 -2.32
C GLU A 46 -5.12 -16.82 -3.08
N GLY A 47 -4.54 -15.82 -2.43
CA GLY A 47 -3.56 -14.92 -3.03
C GLY A 47 -2.14 -15.52 -3.11
N PRO A 48 -1.29 -15.01 -4.02
CA PRO A 48 0.11 -15.40 -4.04
C PRO A 48 0.85 -14.89 -2.81
N LEU A 49 1.98 -15.52 -2.48
CA LEU A 49 2.84 -15.04 -1.40
C LEU A 49 3.41 -13.66 -1.75
N CYS A 50 3.25 -12.73 -0.81
CA CYS A 50 3.82 -11.39 -0.87
C CYS A 50 4.83 -11.22 0.28
N ARG A 51 5.68 -10.19 0.21
CA ARG A 51 6.66 -9.91 1.26
C ARG A 51 6.58 -8.45 1.68
N VAL A 52 6.44 -8.21 2.97
CA VAL A 52 6.57 -6.88 3.58
C VAL A 52 8.01 -6.76 4.10
N GLU A 53 8.77 -5.82 3.56
CA GLU A 53 10.14 -5.52 3.96
C GLU A 53 10.10 -4.28 4.84
N ILE A 54 10.43 -4.40 6.12
CA ILE A 54 10.49 -3.27 7.06
C ILE A 54 11.93 -2.77 7.13
N ASP A 55 12.13 -1.46 7.08
CA ASP A 55 13.47 -0.89 7.11
C ASP A 55 14.16 -1.17 8.46
N PRO A 56 15.49 -1.37 8.49
CA PRO A 56 16.20 -1.76 9.70
C PRO A 56 15.99 -0.82 10.90
N LEU A 57 15.76 0.48 10.64
CA LEU A 57 15.46 1.48 11.68
C LEU A 57 14.23 1.11 12.51
N TRP A 58 13.23 0.47 11.90
CA TRP A 58 11.95 0.14 12.53
C TRP A 58 11.87 -1.32 12.98
N ALA A 59 12.89 -2.14 12.72
CA ALA A 59 12.89 -3.57 13.06
C ALA A 59 12.54 -3.88 14.54
N PRO A 60 13.00 -3.11 15.55
CA PRO A 60 12.62 -3.35 16.95
C PRO A 60 11.11 -3.27 17.22
N ALA A 61 10.35 -2.53 16.40
CA ALA A 61 8.90 -2.39 16.54
C ALA A 61 8.14 -3.67 16.13
N LEU A 62 8.81 -4.66 15.56
CA LEU A 62 8.22 -5.96 15.20
C LEU A 62 8.17 -6.96 16.35
N ALA A 63 8.72 -6.62 17.53
CA ALA A 63 8.70 -7.51 18.69
C ALA A 63 7.25 -7.89 19.08
N GLY A 64 6.97 -9.19 19.19
CA GLY A 64 5.64 -9.74 19.53
C GLY A 64 4.66 -9.84 18.37
N LEU A 65 5.07 -9.51 17.13
CA LEU A 65 4.20 -9.61 15.96
C LEU A 65 3.81 -11.06 15.63
N ASP A 66 4.68 -12.01 15.97
CA ASP A 66 4.51 -13.45 15.77
C ASP A 66 3.40 -14.08 16.64
N ASP A 67 2.95 -13.39 17.68
CA ASP A 67 1.80 -13.79 18.49
C ASP A 67 0.45 -13.63 17.75
N PHE A 68 0.44 -12.96 16.59
CA PHE A 68 -0.78 -12.64 15.84
C PHE A 68 -0.85 -13.39 14.50
N GLY A 69 -1.98 -14.08 14.27
CA GLY A 69 -2.25 -14.77 13.00
C GLY A 69 -2.74 -13.87 11.85
N ARG A 70 -2.91 -12.57 12.10
CA ARG A 70 -3.40 -11.59 11.11
C ARG A 70 -2.79 -10.22 11.37
N LEU A 71 -2.50 -9.52 10.27
CA LEU A 71 -2.01 -8.15 10.27
C LEU A 71 -2.95 -7.25 9.47
N GLU A 72 -3.06 -6.00 9.90
CA GLU A 72 -3.60 -4.92 9.08
C GLU A 72 -2.44 -4.14 8.47
N LEU A 73 -2.39 -4.07 7.14
CA LEU A 73 -1.34 -3.36 6.42
C LEU A 73 -1.90 -2.07 5.86
N LEU A 74 -1.42 -0.95 6.38
CA LEU A 74 -1.64 0.36 5.80
C LEU A 74 -0.47 0.68 4.87
N TYR A 75 -0.76 0.97 3.61
CA TYR A 75 0.23 1.27 2.59
C TYR A 75 -0.21 2.43 1.71
N TRP A 76 0.77 3.11 1.14
CA TRP A 76 0.55 4.27 0.29
C TRP A 76 0.39 3.84 -1.17
N LEU A 77 -0.66 4.31 -1.84
CA LEU A 77 -0.87 4.13 -3.28
C LEU A 77 -0.11 5.25 -4.02
N ASP A 78 1.17 5.02 -4.31
CA ASP A 78 2.08 6.03 -4.88
C ASP A 78 1.91 6.25 -6.40
N ARG A 79 1.07 5.45 -7.05
CA ARG A 79 0.78 5.44 -8.48
C ARG A 79 -0.71 5.39 -8.72
#